data_AF-A0AB73KA41-F1
#
_entry.id   AF-A0AB73KA41-F1
#
_cell.length_a   1.000
_cell.length_b   1.000
_cell.length_c   1.000
_cell.angle_alpha   90.00
_cell.angle_beta   90.00
_cell.angle_gamma   90.00
#
_symmetry.space_group_name_H-M   'P 1'
#
loop_
_entity.id
_entity.type
_entity.pdbx_description
1 polymer ?
#
loop_
_entity_poly.entity_id
_entity_poly.type
_entity_poly.pdbx_seq_one_letter_code
_entity_poly.pdbx_strand_id
1 'polypeptide(L)'
;MTSPAATPVRGGTTVLAVWTRRPLAPAALTGPESARFAALTGRVQREQWLISRHALRTLLGVLGLPADTTAYAFPHRRLSLSHIGGAAVAAGLAVPAGGVVGVGVDLETARDARRETARFFLDERERSWLDTVPESARAAEHVRLWTVKEALYKADPANRHTVLLDYTTDDPAAGSGRARRRPPHDTVFGYTAARFGDARLSVAAAFHRPPITSVRTSTVPSVTFDDVAHRISATLSVPVDTLTPETNLRDLAADSFLLVEMAVDLQEEFDALFTQADLREVTTLGQLAGLVGAQP
;
A
#
# COMPACT_ATOMS: atom_id res chain seq x y z
N MET A 1 -38.54 28.36 26.26
CA MET A 1 -37.63 27.21 26.33
C MET A 1 -37.59 26.54 24.96
N THR A 2 -36.64 26.94 24.12
CA THR A 2 -36.40 26.32 22.82
C THR A 2 -35.46 25.15 23.01
N SER A 3 -35.94 23.95 22.68
CA SER A 3 -35.17 22.71 22.65
C SER A 3 -33.97 22.87 21.71
N PRO A 4 -32.75 22.40 22.06
CA PRO A 4 -31.61 22.49 21.15
C PRO A 4 -31.90 21.59 19.95
N ALA A 5 -31.91 22.19 18.76
CA ALA A 5 -32.01 21.46 17.51
C ALA A 5 -30.86 20.46 17.44
N ALA A 6 -31.21 19.17 17.40
CA ALA A 6 -30.24 18.12 17.13
C ALA A 6 -29.62 18.39 15.76
N THR A 7 -28.33 18.71 15.75
CA THR A 7 -27.53 18.82 14.53
C THR A 7 -27.70 17.51 13.74
N PRO A 8 -28.13 17.55 12.47
CA PRO A 8 -28.28 16.33 11.69
C PRO A 8 -26.90 15.67 11.55
N VAL A 9 -26.77 14.45 12.08
CA VAL A 9 -25.61 13.60 11.81
C VAL A 9 -25.60 13.35 10.30
N ARG A 10 -24.70 14.02 9.59
CA ARG A 10 -24.47 13.77 8.15
C ARG A 10 -24.21 12.27 7.98
N GLY A 11 -24.96 11.61 7.09
CA GLY A 11 -24.92 10.16 6.89
C GLY A 11 -23.50 9.62 6.80
N GLY A 12 -23.06 8.91 7.83
CA GLY A 12 -21.73 8.33 7.93
C GLY A 12 -21.67 6.95 7.28
N THR A 13 -20.58 6.65 6.58
CA THR A 13 -20.28 5.29 6.13
C THR A 13 -19.76 4.47 7.31
N THR A 14 -20.38 3.33 7.60
CA THR A 14 -19.91 2.41 8.65
C THR A 14 -18.96 1.37 8.05
N VAL A 15 -17.72 1.35 8.53
CA VAL A 15 -16.72 0.33 8.21
C VAL A 15 -16.55 -0.61 9.40
N LEU A 16 -16.67 -1.92 9.17
CA LEU A 16 -16.34 -2.95 10.14
C LEU A 16 -14.91 -3.42 9.90
N ALA A 17 -14.17 -3.69 10.97
CA ALA A 17 -12.85 -4.28 10.89
C ALA A 17 -12.78 -5.55 11.76
N VAL A 18 -12.20 -6.61 11.22
CA VAL A 18 -11.93 -7.86 11.93
C VAL A 18 -10.43 -8.05 12.01
N TRP A 19 -9.91 -8.13 13.23
CA TRP A 19 -8.52 -8.43 13.51
C TRP A 19 -8.37 -9.83 14.09
N THR A 20 -7.30 -10.54 13.73
CA THR A 20 -6.98 -11.84 14.32
C THR A 20 -5.48 -12.15 14.24
N ARG A 21 -5.00 -12.94 15.21
CA ARG A 21 -3.71 -13.64 15.17
C ARG A 21 -3.88 -15.14 14.89
N ARG A 22 -5.12 -15.60 14.79
CA ARG A 22 -5.43 -17.02 14.61
C ARG A 22 -5.35 -17.37 13.13
N PRO A 23 -4.54 -18.38 12.73
CA PRO A 23 -4.57 -18.87 11.37
C PRO A 23 -5.92 -19.56 11.10
N LEU A 24 -6.34 -19.55 9.83
CA LEU A 24 -7.40 -20.41 9.37
C LEU A 24 -6.88 -21.86 9.33
N ALA A 25 -7.68 -22.82 9.77
CA ALA A 25 -7.30 -24.24 9.66
C ALA A 25 -7.19 -24.63 8.18
N PRO A 26 -6.10 -25.30 7.73
CA PRO A 26 -5.97 -25.71 6.32
C PRO A 26 -7.13 -26.57 5.81
N ALA A 27 -7.72 -27.41 6.68
CA ALA A 27 -8.89 -28.22 6.35
C ALA A 27 -10.17 -27.40 6.07
N ALA A 28 -10.21 -26.13 6.45
CA ALA A 28 -11.32 -25.23 6.18
C ALA A 28 -11.17 -24.46 4.85
N LEU A 29 -10.07 -24.64 4.12
CA LEU A 29 -9.85 -23.95 2.84
C LEU A 29 -10.81 -24.47 1.77
N THR A 30 -11.28 -23.58 0.90
CA THR A 30 -11.98 -23.99 -0.33
C THR A 30 -11.01 -24.66 -1.31
N GLY A 31 -11.52 -25.28 -2.38
CA GLY A 31 -10.67 -25.82 -3.44
C GLY A 31 -9.71 -24.77 -4.04
N PRO A 32 -10.21 -23.61 -4.49
CA PRO A 32 -9.37 -22.52 -5.01
C PRO A 32 -8.34 -21.99 -4.00
N GLU A 33 -8.73 -21.89 -2.73
CA GLU A 33 -7.83 -21.45 -1.66
C GLU A 33 -6.74 -22.47 -1.37
N SER A 34 -7.08 -23.75 -1.37
CA SER A 34 -6.13 -24.85 -1.17
C SER A 34 -5.06 -24.85 -2.27
N ALA A 35 -5.48 -24.62 -3.52
CA ALA A 35 -4.55 -24.50 -4.65
C ALA A 35 -3.60 -23.30 -4.48
N ARG A 36 -4.11 -22.12 -4.10
CA ARG A 36 -3.26 -20.95 -3.83
C ARG A 36 -2.31 -21.18 -2.65
N PHE A 37 -2.79 -21.81 -1.58
CA PHE A 37 -1.99 -22.11 -0.40
C PHE A 37 -0.86 -23.11 -0.71
N ALA A 38 -1.13 -24.11 -1.55
CA ALA A 38 -0.13 -25.08 -1.97
C ALA A 38 1.03 -24.45 -2.76
N ALA A 39 0.77 -23.38 -3.51
CA ALA A 39 1.78 -22.65 -4.28
C ALA A 39 2.75 -21.80 -3.41
N LEU A 40 2.44 -21.57 -2.13
CA LEU A 40 3.30 -20.81 -1.22
C LEU A 40 4.41 -21.69 -0.65
N THR A 41 5.68 -21.28 -0.82
CA THR A 41 6.85 -22.07 -0.41
C THR A 41 7.36 -21.71 0.99
N GLY A 42 7.22 -20.45 1.41
CA GLY A 42 7.75 -19.98 2.68
C GLY A 42 6.85 -20.30 3.88
N ARG A 43 7.40 -20.85 4.98
CA ARG A 43 6.64 -21.13 6.21
C ARG A 43 5.96 -19.88 6.77
N VAL A 44 6.69 -18.77 6.88
CA VAL A 44 6.17 -17.49 7.38
C VAL A 44 5.07 -16.95 6.47
N GLN A 45 5.30 -16.99 5.15
CA GLN A 45 4.32 -16.55 4.15
C GLN A 45 3.02 -17.38 4.22
N ARG A 46 3.13 -18.70 4.41
CA ARG A 46 1.98 -19.61 4.57
C ARG A 46 1.17 -19.27 5.82
N GLU A 47 1.83 -19.04 6.95
CA GLU A 47 1.19 -18.66 8.19
C GLU A 47 0.46 -17.31 8.08
N GLN A 48 1.16 -16.28 7.56
CA GLN A 48 0.58 -14.97 7.27
C GLN A 48 -0.63 -15.05 6.35
N TRP A 49 -0.53 -15.87 5.31
CA TRP A 49 -1.62 -16.07 4.38
C TRP A 49 -2.86 -16.67 5.07
N LEU A 50 -2.69 -17.69 5.92
CA LEU A 50 -3.79 -18.30 6.69
C LEU A 50 -4.42 -17.33 7.69
N ILE A 51 -3.63 -16.53 8.39
CA ILE A 51 -4.13 -15.51 9.33
C ILE A 51 -4.93 -14.44 8.58
N SER A 52 -4.41 -14.00 7.43
CA SER A 52 -5.09 -13.06 6.54
C SER A 52 -6.41 -13.60 6.01
N ARG A 53 -6.45 -14.89 5.61
CA ARG A 53 -7.70 -15.53 5.18
C ARG A 53 -8.70 -15.68 6.32
N HIS A 54 -8.23 -15.94 7.55
CA HIS A 54 -9.12 -15.99 8.72
C HIS A 54 -9.80 -14.64 8.95
N ALA A 55 -9.03 -13.55 8.95
CA ALA A 55 -9.56 -12.18 9.11
C ALA A 55 -10.62 -11.88 8.04
N LEU A 56 -10.27 -12.11 6.77
CA LEU A 56 -11.17 -11.84 5.65
C LEU A 56 -12.42 -12.72 5.69
N ARG A 57 -12.29 -14.02 5.89
CA ARG A 57 -13.45 -14.94 5.97
C ARG A 57 -14.41 -14.58 7.09
N THR A 58 -13.88 -14.20 8.25
CA THR A 58 -14.73 -13.78 9.37
C THR A 58 -15.49 -12.52 9.03
N LEU A 59 -14.82 -11.53 8.43
CA LEU A 59 -15.49 -10.32 7.94
C LEU A 59 -16.56 -10.64 6.89
N LEU A 60 -16.26 -11.52 5.93
CA LEU A 60 -17.21 -11.93 4.89
C LEU A 60 -18.46 -12.57 5.51
N GLY A 61 -18.29 -13.44 6.52
CA GLY A 61 -19.40 -14.02 7.27
C GLY A 61 -20.25 -12.97 7.99
N VAL A 62 -19.62 -12.00 8.65
CA VAL A 62 -20.31 -10.87 9.30
C VAL A 62 -21.08 -10.02 8.29
N LEU A 63 -20.53 -9.84 7.08
CA LEU A 63 -21.15 -9.05 6.01
C LEU A 63 -22.16 -9.85 5.16
N GLY A 64 -22.36 -11.14 5.43
CA GLY A 64 -23.22 -12.03 4.63
C GLY A 64 -22.73 -12.23 3.19
N LEU A 65 -21.41 -12.17 2.97
CA LEU A 65 -20.78 -12.33 1.65
C LEU A 65 -20.23 -13.76 1.44
N PRO A 66 -20.05 -14.20 0.17
CA PRO A 66 -19.44 -15.50 -0.12
C PRO A 66 -18.09 -15.70 0.58
N ALA A 67 -17.90 -16.87 1.19
CA ALA A 67 -16.75 -17.17 2.05
C ALA A 67 -15.45 -17.52 1.29
N ASP A 68 -15.53 -17.79 -0.01
CA ASP A 68 -14.36 -18.04 -0.86
C ASP A 68 -13.56 -16.73 -1.02
N THR A 69 -12.42 -16.65 -0.35
CA THR A 69 -11.62 -15.43 -0.36
C THR A 69 -10.90 -15.20 -1.69
N THR A 70 -10.83 -16.21 -2.58
CA THR A 70 -10.17 -16.06 -3.88
C THR A 70 -10.97 -15.23 -4.89
N ALA A 71 -12.28 -15.08 -4.64
CA ALA A 71 -13.20 -14.29 -5.46
C ALA A 71 -13.00 -12.76 -5.31
N TYR A 72 -12.21 -12.31 -4.33
CA TYR A 72 -11.99 -10.90 -4.05
C TYR A 72 -10.58 -10.49 -4.45
N ALA A 73 -10.48 -9.62 -5.46
CA ALA A 73 -9.26 -8.93 -5.82
C ALA A 73 -9.18 -7.58 -5.07
N PHE A 74 -7.96 -7.11 -4.81
CA PHE A 74 -7.69 -5.84 -4.16
C PHE A 74 -6.87 -4.93 -5.10
N PRO A 75 -7.07 -3.60 -5.09
CA PRO A 75 -8.03 -2.83 -4.27
C PRO A 75 -9.49 -3.19 -4.55
N HIS A 76 -10.36 -3.07 -3.54
CA HIS A 76 -11.75 -3.52 -3.63
C HIS A 76 -12.74 -2.45 -3.16
N ARG A 77 -13.88 -2.35 -3.85
CA ARG A 77 -14.91 -1.32 -3.57
C ARG A 77 -15.44 -1.35 -2.13
N ARG A 78 -15.50 -2.54 -1.53
CA ARG A 78 -16.15 -2.77 -0.23
C ARG A 78 -15.26 -3.40 0.82
N LEU A 79 -14.05 -3.84 0.45
CA LEU A 79 -13.24 -4.72 1.31
C LEU A 79 -11.78 -4.26 1.26
N SER A 80 -11.05 -4.53 2.32
CA SER A 80 -9.59 -4.38 2.34
C SER A 80 -8.98 -5.39 3.30
N LEU A 81 -7.70 -5.65 3.14
CA LEU A 81 -6.97 -6.62 3.94
C LEU A 81 -5.52 -6.17 4.10
N SER A 82 -5.03 -6.16 5.34
CA SER A 82 -3.63 -5.94 5.66
C SER A 82 -3.15 -6.98 6.67
N HIS A 83 -1.85 -7.21 6.71
CA HIS A 83 -1.23 -8.13 7.66
C HIS A 83 0.15 -7.63 8.06
N ILE A 84 0.54 -7.98 9.28
CA ILE A 84 1.86 -7.70 9.82
C ILE A 84 2.29 -8.84 10.73
N GLY A 85 3.50 -9.37 10.51
CA GLY A 85 4.04 -10.45 11.33
C GLY A 85 3.04 -11.60 11.49
N GLY A 86 2.61 -11.88 12.72
CA GLY A 86 1.61 -12.91 13.06
C GLY A 86 0.18 -12.40 13.25
N ALA A 87 -0.21 -11.28 12.63
CA ALA A 87 -1.54 -10.70 12.74
C ALA A 87 -2.07 -10.22 11.39
N ALA A 88 -3.40 -10.19 11.24
CA ALA A 88 -4.06 -9.58 10.09
C ALA A 88 -5.33 -8.83 10.49
N VAL A 89 -5.70 -7.86 9.65
CA VAL A 89 -6.95 -7.11 9.73
C VAL A 89 -7.64 -7.09 8.36
N ALA A 90 -8.92 -7.40 8.34
CA ALA A 90 -9.79 -7.17 7.20
C ALA A 90 -10.78 -6.06 7.53
N ALA A 91 -11.04 -5.15 6.59
CA ALA A 91 -12.06 -4.10 6.75
C ALA A 91 -13.11 -4.16 5.65
N GLY A 92 -14.34 -3.78 5.94
CA GLY A 92 -15.37 -3.70 4.91
C GLY A 92 -16.61 -2.89 5.28
N LEU A 93 -17.34 -2.46 4.25
CA LEU A 93 -18.54 -1.64 4.40
C LEU A 93 -19.71 -2.48 4.93
N ALA A 94 -20.27 -2.10 6.09
CA ALA A 94 -21.44 -2.75 6.68
C ALA A 94 -22.65 -2.70 5.74
N VAL A 95 -22.85 -1.54 5.10
CA VAL A 95 -23.87 -1.31 4.08
C VAL A 95 -23.19 -0.66 2.87
N PRO A 96 -23.50 -1.08 1.62
CA PRO A 96 -23.05 -0.35 0.44
C PRO A 96 -23.48 1.12 0.53
N ALA A 97 -22.52 2.01 0.73
CA ALA A 97 -22.78 3.44 0.77
C ALA A 97 -22.67 4.02 -0.65
N GLY A 98 -23.68 4.77 -1.07
CA GLY A 98 -23.64 5.53 -2.32
C GLY A 98 -22.41 6.44 -2.35
N GLY A 99 -21.64 6.38 -3.44
CA GLY A 99 -20.45 7.22 -3.63
C GLY A 99 -19.13 6.65 -3.10
N VAL A 100 -19.13 5.58 -2.29
CA VAL A 100 -17.88 4.88 -1.93
C VAL A 100 -17.42 4.00 -3.09
N VAL A 101 -16.18 4.24 -3.53
CA VAL A 101 -15.54 3.55 -4.65
C VAL A 101 -14.42 2.61 -4.21
N GLY A 102 -13.97 2.69 -2.95
CA GLY A 102 -12.96 1.79 -2.40
C GLY A 102 -12.82 1.89 -0.90
N VAL A 103 -12.29 0.82 -0.30
CA VAL A 103 -11.96 0.73 1.12
C VAL A 103 -10.52 0.25 1.26
N GLY A 104 -9.81 0.86 2.20
CA GLY A 104 -8.44 0.52 2.53
C GLY A 104 -8.26 0.32 4.03
N VAL A 105 -7.41 -0.63 4.41
CA VAL A 105 -7.00 -0.84 5.79
C VAL A 105 -5.51 -1.05 5.86
N ASP A 106 -4.88 -0.54 6.90
CA ASP A 106 -3.49 -0.83 7.20
C ASP A 106 -3.23 -1.01 8.69
N LEU A 107 -2.25 -1.86 9.01
CA LEU A 107 -1.92 -2.28 10.37
C LEU A 107 -0.41 -2.40 10.53
N GLU A 108 0.17 -1.60 11.43
CA GLU A 108 1.61 -1.60 11.71
C GLU A 108 1.87 -1.61 13.21
N THR A 109 2.86 -2.38 13.66
CA THR A 109 3.30 -2.34 15.06
C THR A 109 4.15 -1.10 15.31
N ALA A 110 4.14 -0.61 16.55
CA ALA A 110 5.09 0.41 16.96
C ALA A 110 6.53 -0.08 16.68
N ARG A 111 7.28 0.74 15.95
CA ARG A 111 8.70 0.52 15.66
C ARG A 111 9.41 1.85 15.55
N ASP A 112 10.71 1.83 15.75
CA ASP A 112 11.55 2.98 15.44
C ASP A 112 11.64 3.13 13.93
N ALA A 113 10.95 4.15 13.42
CA ALA A 113 10.97 4.48 12.01
C ALA A 113 12.09 5.50 11.75
N ARG A 114 13.06 5.12 10.92
CA ARG A 114 14.14 6.01 10.43
C ARG A 114 13.51 7.26 9.80
N ARG A 115 13.77 8.45 10.36
CA ARG A 115 13.10 9.71 9.98
C ARG A 115 13.24 10.02 8.49
N GLU A 116 14.35 9.61 7.89
CA GLU A 116 14.66 9.83 6.49
C GLU A 116 13.64 9.16 5.56
N THR A 117 12.99 8.08 6.00
CA THR A 117 11.98 7.35 5.21
C THR A 117 10.71 8.16 4.97
N ALA A 118 10.43 9.17 5.80
CA ALA A 118 9.29 10.06 5.64
C ALA A 118 9.27 10.73 4.25
N ARG A 119 10.45 10.97 3.65
CA ARG A 119 10.56 11.64 2.35
C ARG A 119 9.88 10.90 1.19
N PHE A 120 9.71 9.58 1.32
CA PHE A 120 9.14 8.73 0.29
C PHE A 120 7.61 8.69 0.29
N PHE A 121 6.96 9.13 1.38
CA PHE A 121 5.51 9.00 1.51
C PHE A 121 4.81 10.21 2.14
N LEU A 122 5.55 11.15 2.73
CA LEU A 122 5.02 12.40 3.26
C LEU A 122 5.34 13.57 2.34
N ASP A 123 4.33 14.41 2.11
CA ASP A 123 4.52 15.69 1.44
C ASP A 123 5.28 16.68 2.34
N GLU A 124 5.70 17.80 1.78
CA GLU A 124 6.50 18.80 2.52
C GLU A 124 5.80 19.33 3.78
N ARG A 125 4.47 19.49 3.73
CA ARG A 125 3.68 19.98 4.86
C ARG A 125 3.56 18.92 5.96
N GLU A 126 3.37 17.66 5.59
CA GLU A 126 3.31 16.54 6.53
C GLU A 126 4.67 16.30 7.20
N ARG A 127 5.78 16.43 6.44
CA ARG A 127 7.14 16.38 7.00
C ARG A 127 7.41 17.55 7.95
N SER A 128 7.09 18.76 7.51
CA SER A 128 7.21 19.97 8.35
C SER A 128 6.42 19.83 9.65
N TRP A 129 5.20 19.29 9.59
CA TRP A 129 4.41 19.02 10.78
C TRP A 129 5.07 17.96 11.68
N LEU A 130 5.54 16.85 11.11
CA LEU A 130 6.20 15.77 11.88
C LEU A 130 7.44 16.28 12.64
N ASP A 131 8.13 17.27 12.09
CA ASP A 131 9.28 17.91 12.73
C ASP A 131 8.90 18.76 13.95
N THR A 132 7.67 19.29 13.98
CA THR A 132 7.13 20.00 15.17
C THR A 132 6.67 19.06 16.29
N VAL A 133 6.48 17.77 16.00
CA VAL A 133 6.05 16.77 17.00
C VAL A 133 7.19 16.54 18.01
N PRO A 134 6.90 16.48 19.33
CA PRO A 134 7.88 16.12 20.35
C PRO A 134 8.61 14.82 20.01
N GLU A 135 9.92 14.76 20.24
CA GLU A 135 10.76 13.61 19.89
C GLU A 135 10.21 12.28 20.43
N SER A 136 9.68 12.28 21.65
CA SER A 136 9.06 11.11 22.30
C SER A 136 7.80 10.59 21.61
N ALA A 137 7.10 11.41 20.83
CA ALA A 137 5.90 11.03 20.08
C ALA A 137 6.15 10.86 18.57
N ARG A 138 7.29 11.36 18.07
CA ARG A 138 7.56 11.47 16.62
C ARG A 138 7.53 10.13 15.90
N ALA A 139 8.17 9.09 16.45
CA ALA A 139 8.14 7.75 15.84
C ALA A 139 6.71 7.19 15.75
N ALA A 140 5.90 7.40 16.78
CA ALA A 140 4.52 6.93 16.81
C ALA A 140 3.62 7.66 15.81
N GLU A 141 3.88 8.95 15.55
CA GLU A 141 3.19 9.75 14.54
C GLU A 141 3.67 9.46 13.13
N HIS A 142 4.97 9.16 12.97
CA HIS A 142 5.55 8.71 11.71
C HIS A 142 4.89 7.40 11.24
N VAL A 143 4.78 6.40 12.13
CA VAL A 143 4.05 5.14 11.84
C VAL A 143 2.56 5.40 11.62
N ARG A 144 1.93 6.32 12.37
CA ARG A 144 0.52 6.66 12.13
C ARG A 144 0.33 7.18 10.71
N LEU A 145 1.11 8.16 10.27
CA LEU A 145 0.99 8.71 8.93
C LEU A 145 1.26 7.64 7.86
N TRP A 146 2.25 6.77 8.06
CA TRP A 146 2.48 5.62 7.18
C TRP A 146 1.21 4.77 7.01
N THR A 147 0.60 4.33 8.11
CA THR A 147 -0.63 3.51 8.04
C THR A 147 -1.78 4.26 7.37
N VAL A 148 -1.87 5.58 7.57
CA VAL A 148 -2.86 6.41 6.88
C VAL A 148 -2.61 6.38 5.37
N LYS A 149 -1.36 6.59 4.90
CA LYS A 149 -1.04 6.54 3.47
C LYS A 149 -1.34 5.19 2.84
N GLU A 150 -0.94 4.10 3.50
CA GLU A 150 -1.20 2.74 3.05
C GLU A 150 -2.72 2.46 2.96
N ALA A 151 -3.49 2.88 3.95
CA ALA A 151 -4.94 2.76 3.89
C ALA A 151 -5.53 3.58 2.74
N LEU A 152 -5.06 4.80 2.48
CA LEU A 152 -5.51 5.61 1.34
C LEU A 152 -5.17 4.95 0.00
N TYR A 153 -3.94 4.45 -0.15
CA TYR A 153 -3.48 3.72 -1.33
C TYR A 153 -4.32 2.46 -1.58
N LYS A 154 -4.59 1.66 -0.55
CA LYS A 154 -5.44 0.46 -0.65
C LYS A 154 -6.90 0.78 -0.93
N ALA A 155 -7.36 1.99 -0.58
CA ALA A 155 -8.71 2.46 -0.86
C ALA A 155 -8.88 3.00 -2.28
N ASP A 156 -7.80 3.36 -3.00
CA ASP A 156 -7.90 3.90 -4.36
C ASP A 156 -7.95 2.77 -5.41
N PRO A 157 -9.08 2.56 -6.11
CA PRO A 157 -9.15 1.59 -7.20
C PRO A 157 -8.24 1.93 -8.39
N ALA A 158 -7.78 3.18 -8.50
CA ALA A 158 -6.85 3.66 -9.52
C ALA A 158 -5.42 3.81 -9.00
N ASN A 159 -5.03 3.04 -7.96
CA ASN A 159 -3.71 3.12 -7.32
C ASN A 159 -2.54 2.54 -8.15
N ARG A 160 -2.82 1.85 -9.27
CA ARG A 160 -1.83 1.11 -10.08
C ARG A 160 -0.61 1.94 -10.50
N HIS A 161 -0.80 3.24 -10.71
CA HIS A 161 0.22 4.18 -11.16
C HIS A 161 0.45 5.30 -10.12
N THR A 162 0.36 4.95 -8.83
CA THR A 162 0.52 5.90 -7.73
C THR A 162 1.56 5.44 -6.75
N VAL A 163 2.11 6.39 -6.02
CA VAL A 163 2.94 6.16 -4.84
C VAL A 163 2.24 6.73 -3.60
N LEU A 164 2.69 6.33 -2.40
CA LEU A 164 2.11 6.84 -1.14
C LEU A 164 2.17 8.37 -1.03
N LEU A 165 3.19 8.99 -1.62
CA LEU A 165 3.37 10.45 -1.66
C LEU A 165 2.27 11.20 -2.45
N ASP A 166 1.54 10.50 -3.33
CA ASP A 166 0.44 11.10 -4.10
C ASP A 166 -0.81 11.34 -3.26
N TYR A 167 -0.93 10.67 -2.11
CA TYR A 167 -2.04 10.83 -1.18
C TYR A 167 -1.62 11.87 -0.15
N THR A 168 -2.46 12.87 0.14
CA THR A 168 -2.13 13.97 1.05
C THR A 168 -3.27 14.18 2.05
N THR A 169 -2.94 14.26 3.34
CA THR A 169 -3.94 14.48 4.41
C THR A 169 -4.33 15.95 4.51
N ASP A 170 -5.58 16.30 4.81
CA ASP A 170 -5.95 17.72 4.97
C ASP A 170 -5.32 18.33 6.22
N ASP A 171 -5.27 17.57 7.30
CA ASP A 171 -4.61 17.91 8.56
C ASP A 171 -3.71 16.74 8.99
N PRO A 172 -2.38 16.88 8.93
CA PRO A 172 -1.48 15.82 9.35
C PRO A 172 -1.59 15.48 10.84
N ALA A 173 -2.04 16.40 11.68
CA ALA A 173 -2.24 16.17 13.12
C ALA A 173 -3.49 15.34 13.43
N ALA A 174 -4.46 15.33 12.52
CA ALA A 174 -5.75 14.71 12.77
C ALA A 174 -5.66 13.19 12.73
N GLY A 175 -6.12 12.54 13.81
CA GLY A 175 -6.34 11.09 13.87
C GLY A 175 -7.51 10.63 13.01
N SER A 176 -8.36 11.52 12.52
CA SER A 176 -9.42 11.23 11.55
C SER A 176 -9.70 12.46 10.74
N GLY A 177 -9.91 12.30 9.43
CA GLY A 177 -10.04 13.47 8.57
C GLY A 177 -10.27 13.13 7.11
N ARG A 178 -9.98 14.11 6.27
CA ARG A 178 -10.06 14.00 4.82
C ARG A 178 -8.67 13.94 4.23
N ALA A 179 -8.54 13.26 3.10
CA ALA A 179 -7.34 13.25 2.30
C ALA A 179 -7.69 13.35 0.81
N ARG A 180 -6.70 13.66 -0.02
CA ARG A 180 -6.83 13.78 -1.47
C ARG A 180 -5.69 13.10 -2.18
N ARG A 181 -5.95 12.59 -3.37
CA ARG A 181 -4.89 12.23 -4.33
C ARG A 181 -4.48 13.49 -5.10
N ARG A 182 -3.19 13.62 -5.44
CA ARG A 182 -2.69 14.70 -6.29
C ARG A 182 -3.41 14.71 -7.66
N PRO A 183 -3.60 15.89 -8.28
CA PRO A 183 -4.20 16.01 -9.61
C PRO A 183 -3.54 15.08 -10.65
N PRO A 184 -4.28 14.60 -11.67
CA PRO A 184 -5.59 15.07 -12.12
C PRO A 184 -6.81 14.40 -11.48
N HIS A 185 -6.63 13.61 -10.41
CA HIS A 185 -7.70 12.75 -9.90
C HIS A 185 -8.61 13.45 -8.87
N ASP A 186 -9.91 13.33 -9.08
CA ASP A 186 -10.95 13.87 -8.21
C ASP A 186 -11.30 12.94 -7.02
N THR A 187 -10.43 11.99 -6.67
CA THR A 187 -10.70 11.08 -5.54
C THR A 187 -10.48 11.80 -4.21
N VAL A 188 -11.52 11.83 -3.38
CA VAL A 188 -11.47 12.32 -2.00
C VAL A 188 -11.58 11.13 -1.07
N PHE A 189 -10.85 11.16 0.03
CA PHE A 189 -10.84 10.09 1.01
C PHE A 189 -11.33 10.61 2.35
N GLY A 190 -12.03 9.77 3.10
CA GLY A 190 -12.20 9.89 4.54
C GLY A 190 -11.35 8.82 5.22
N TYR A 191 -10.63 9.15 6.28
CA TYR A 191 -9.83 8.18 7.03
C TYR A 191 -10.02 8.32 8.54
N THR A 192 -9.75 7.24 9.25
CA THR A 192 -9.57 7.20 10.70
C THR A 192 -8.36 6.36 11.04
N ALA A 193 -7.56 6.82 12.00
CA ALA A 193 -6.38 6.16 12.52
C ALA A 193 -6.51 6.06 14.04
N ALA A 194 -6.31 4.85 14.56
CA ALA A 194 -6.41 4.57 15.98
C ALA A 194 -5.24 3.71 16.44
N ARG A 195 -4.97 3.77 17.74
CA ARG A 195 -4.11 2.79 18.39
C ARG A 195 -4.93 1.56 18.72
N PHE A 196 -4.43 0.38 18.37
CA PHE A 196 -5.04 -0.91 18.66
C PHE A 196 -3.99 -1.80 19.34
N GLY A 197 -4.01 -1.85 20.68
CA GLY A 197 -2.95 -2.49 21.45
C GLY A 197 -1.60 -1.80 21.28
N ASP A 198 -0.61 -2.54 20.76
CA ASP A 198 0.73 -2.08 20.38
C ASP A 198 0.84 -1.67 18.90
N ALA A 199 -0.25 -1.78 18.14
CA ALA A 199 -0.30 -1.45 16.73
C ALA A 199 -1.03 -0.12 16.44
N ARG A 200 -0.75 0.45 15.27
CA ARG A 200 -1.50 1.50 14.60
C ARG A 200 -2.37 0.85 13.54
N LEU A 201 -3.66 1.16 13.59
CA LEU A 201 -4.66 0.73 12.62
C LEU A 201 -5.20 1.97 11.93
N SER A 202 -5.18 1.97 10.60
CA SER A 202 -5.83 3.00 9.79
C SER A 202 -6.83 2.38 8.83
N VAL A 203 -7.97 3.05 8.67
CA VAL A 203 -9.03 2.67 7.73
C VAL A 203 -9.35 3.89 6.88
N ALA A 204 -9.47 3.71 5.58
CA ALA A 204 -9.85 4.74 4.63
C ALA A 204 -11.01 4.29 3.73
N ALA A 205 -11.83 5.25 3.32
CA ALA A 205 -12.84 5.09 2.29
C ALA A 205 -12.62 6.14 1.20
N ALA A 206 -12.58 5.70 -0.05
CA ALA A 206 -12.46 6.55 -1.23
C ALA A 206 -13.84 6.93 -1.78
N PHE A 207 -13.99 8.18 -2.20
CA PHE A 207 -15.20 8.75 -2.77
C PHE A 207 -14.87 9.44 -4.09
N HIS A 208 -15.73 9.28 -5.09
CA HIS A 208 -15.63 10.08 -6.32
C HIS A 208 -16.20 11.48 -6.06
N ARG A 209 -15.46 12.55 -6.41
CA ARG A 209 -16.07 13.88 -6.57
C ARG A 209 -16.84 13.91 -7.90
N PRO A 210 -17.96 14.63 -8.01
CA PRO A 210 -18.52 14.95 -9.33
C PRO A 210 -17.47 15.74 -10.15
N PRO A 211 -17.34 15.48 -11.46
CA PRO A 211 -16.21 15.94 -12.27
C PRO A 211 -16.16 17.47 -12.44
N ILE A 212 -14.94 18.03 -12.42
CA ILE A 212 -14.63 19.36 -12.96
C ILE A 212 -13.58 19.19 -14.07
N THR A 213 -13.93 19.56 -15.32
CA THR A 213 -13.16 19.35 -16.55
C THR A 213 -11.88 20.19 -16.68
N SER A 214 -10.71 19.56 -16.93
CA SER A 214 -9.52 20.16 -17.59
C SER A 214 -8.42 19.10 -17.86
N VAL A 215 -7.75 19.11 -19.03
CA VAL A 215 -6.78 18.10 -19.54
C VAL A 215 -5.49 18.74 -20.10
N ARG A 216 -4.30 18.13 -19.91
CA ARG A 216 -3.04 18.33 -20.69
C ARG A 216 -2.10 17.09 -20.66
N THR A 217 -1.22 16.93 -21.69
CA THR A 217 -0.34 15.74 -22.01
C THR A 217 1.13 16.10 -22.37
N SER A 218 2.11 15.15 -22.26
CA SER A 218 3.54 15.24 -22.71
C SER A 218 4.25 13.85 -22.91
N THR A 219 5.48 13.76 -23.50
CA THR A 219 6.26 12.59 -24.09
C THR A 219 7.79 12.55 -23.72
N VAL A 220 8.50 11.38 -23.79
CA VAL A 220 9.86 11.01 -23.18
C VAL A 220 10.88 10.30 -24.17
N PRO A 221 12.24 10.22 -23.93
CA PRO A 221 13.29 9.55 -24.77
C PRO A 221 13.95 8.22 -24.23
N SER A 222 14.82 7.52 -25.02
CA SER A 222 15.30 6.10 -24.85
C SER A 222 16.70 5.82 -24.21
N VAL A 223 16.89 4.64 -23.56
CA VAL A 223 17.99 4.27 -22.60
C VAL A 223 18.80 2.97 -22.93
N THR A 224 20.06 2.80 -22.47
CA THR A 224 20.97 1.63 -22.74
C THR A 224 21.43 0.78 -21.51
N PHE A 225 22.06 -0.40 -21.74
CA PHE A 225 22.55 -1.32 -20.68
C PHE A 225 23.70 -0.74 -19.83
N ASP A 226 24.65 -0.06 -20.45
CA ASP A 226 25.81 0.50 -19.74
C ASP A 226 25.37 1.55 -18.72
N ASP A 227 24.30 2.30 -19.03
CA ASP A 227 23.69 3.26 -18.12
C ASP A 227 23.11 2.54 -16.87
N VAL A 228 22.42 1.42 -17.09
CA VAL A 228 21.81 0.59 -16.02
C VAL A 228 22.88 -0.06 -15.14
N ALA A 229 23.97 -0.58 -15.73
CA ALA A 229 25.05 -1.22 -14.97
C ALA A 229 25.82 -0.23 -14.07
N HIS A 230 26.10 0.97 -14.55
CA HIS A 230 26.76 2.01 -13.74
C HIS A 230 25.91 2.43 -12.55
N ARG A 231 24.58 2.48 -12.72
CA ARG A 231 23.67 2.86 -11.62
C ARG A 231 23.60 1.79 -10.53
N ILE A 232 23.51 0.52 -10.92
CA ILE A 232 23.45 -0.59 -9.97
C ILE A 232 24.75 -0.71 -9.17
N SER A 233 25.89 -0.49 -9.82
CA SER A 233 27.20 -0.36 -9.15
C SER A 233 27.18 0.71 -8.06
N ALA A 234 26.62 1.89 -8.36
CA ALA A 234 26.52 3.00 -7.40
C ALA A 234 25.57 2.70 -6.22
N THR A 235 24.42 2.07 -6.48
CA THR A 235 23.41 1.76 -5.46
C THR A 235 23.85 0.62 -4.54
N LEU A 236 24.42 -0.45 -5.10
CA LEU A 236 24.78 -1.66 -4.36
C LEU A 236 26.25 -1.71 -3.93
N SER A 237 27.06 -0.71 -4.32
CA SER A 237 28.50 -0.65 -4.05
C SER A 237 29.26 -1.88 -4.57
N VAL A 238 28.86 -2.42 -5.72
CA VAL A 238 29.49 -3.57 -6.40
C VAL A 238 30.33 -3.04 -7.56
N PRO A 239 31.58 -3.49 -7.79
CA PRO A 239 32.40 -3.01 -8.89
C PRO A 239 31.72 -3.22 -10.25
N VAL A 240 31.57 -2.16 -11.06
CA VAL A 240 30.86 -2.20 -12.36
C VAL A 240 31.44 -3.25 -13.31
N ASP A 241 32.77 -3.46 -13.26
CA ASP A 241 33.50 -4.44 -14.09
C ASP A 241 33.12 -5.91 -13.79
N THR A 242 32.39 -6.15 -12.70
CA THR A 242 31.90 -7.48 -12.31
C THR A 242 30.44 -7.73 -12.73
N LEU A 243 29.76 -6.72 -13.29
CA LEU A 243 28.38 -6.78 -13.73
C LEU A 243 28.33 -7.16 -15.22
N THR A 244 27.66 -8.27 -15.54
CA THR A 244 27.41 -8.71 -16.92
C THR A 244 25.89 -8.85 -17.14
N PRO A 245 25.41 -8.90 -18.39
CA PRO A 245 24.00 -9.13 -18.69
C PRO A 245 23.41 -10.41 -18.06
N GLU A 246 24.27 -11.39 -17.77
CA GLU A 246 23.94 -12.68 -17.16
C GLU A 246 23.97 -12.68 -15.63
N THR A 247 24.47 -11.62 -14.98
CA THR A 247 24.52 -11.53 -13.51
C THR A 247 23.12 -11.64 -12.93
N ASN A 248 22.95 -12.56 -11.96
CA ASN A 248 21.66 -12.81 -11.33
C ASN A 248 21.35 -11.72 -10.30
N LEU A 249 20.14 -11.17 -10.38
CA LEU A 249 19.69 -10.11 -9.46
C LEU A 249 19.61 -10.57 -8.00
N ARG A 250 19.38 -11.85 -7.76
CA ARG A 250 19.29 -12.41 -6.40
C ARG A 250 20.64 -12.58 -5.73
N ASP A 251 21.70 -12.64 -6.53
CA ASP A 251 23.07 -12.72 -6.02
C ASP A 251 23.62 -11.31 -5.69
N LEU A 252 22.96 -10.26 -6.18
CA LEU A 252 23.29 -8.84 -5.96
C LEU A 252 22.54 -8.22 -4.77
N ALA A 253 21.29 -8.61 -4.54
CA ALA A 253 20.45 -8.08 -3.46
C ALA A 253 20.07 -9.20 -2.48
N ALA A 254 20.67 -9.16 -1.29
CA ALA A 254 20.51 -10.19 -0.26
C ALA A 254 19.07 -10.29 0.32
N ASP A 255 18.21 -9.29 0.08
CA ASP A 255 16.80 -9.31 0.45
C ASP A 255 15.90 -8.57 -0.56
N SER A 256 14.59 -8.81 -0.45
CA SER A 256 13.58 -8.21 -1.34
C SER A 256 13.42 -6.70 -1.15
N PHE A 257 14.04 -6.10 -0.13
CA PHE A 257 14.01 -4.65 0.11
C PHE A 257 15.08 -3.94 -0.74
N LEU A 258 16.31 -4.47 -0.76
CA LEU A 258 17.40 -4.01 -1.64
C LEU A 258 17.05 -4.12 -3.13
N LEU A 259 16.30 -5.16 -3.52
CA LEU A 259 15.79 -5.34 -4.88
C LEU A 259 14.78 -4.25 -5.28
N VAL A 260 13.97 -3.78 -4.33
CA VAL A 260 13.04 -2.68 -4.54
C VAL A 260 13.78 -1.35 -4.58
N GLU A 261 14.79 -1.13 -3.74
CA GLU A 261 15.64 0.07 -3.77
C GLU A 261 16.37 0.20 -5.11
N MET A 262 17.00 -0.87 -5.60
CA MET A 262 17.66 -0.91 -6.90
C MET A 262 16.67 -0.69 -8.05
N ALA A 263 15.48 -1.29 -8.01
CA ALA A 263 14.45 -1.07 -9.03
C ALA A 263 14.00 0.39 -9.05
N VAL A 264 13.73 1.00 -7.89
CA VAL A 264 13.31 2.40 -7.77
C VAL A 264 14.38 3.35 -8.32
N ASP A 265 15.66 3.14 -7.97
CA ASP A 265 16.77 3.96 -8.49
C ASP A 265 16.87 3.91 -10.02
N LEU A 266 16.59 2.76 -10.64
CA LEU A 266 16.60 2.60 -12.09
C LEU A 266 15.36 3.21 -12.76
N GLN A 267 14.21 3.21 -12.07
CA GLN A 267 13.00 3.89 -12.57
C GLN A 267 13.17 5.40 -12.58
N GLU A 268 13.81 5.96 -11.54
CA GLU A 268 14.05 7.40 -11.42
C GLU A 268 15.08 7.92 -12.44
N GLU A 269 16.17 7.19 -12.67
CA GLU A 269 17.24 7.62 -13.57
C GLU A 269 16.83 7.56 -15.05
N PHE A 270 16.00 6.57 -15.40
CA PHE A 270 15.70 6.23 -16.79
C PHE A 270 14.26 6.51 -17.22
N ASP A 271 13.48 7.16 -16.35
CA ASP A 271 12.04 7.41 -16.54
C ASP A 271 11.28 6.14 -16.96
N ALA A 272 11.72 4.99 -16.43
CA ALA A 272 11.20 3.68 -16.76
C ALA A 272 10.18 3.21 -15.71
N LEU A 273 9.14 2.50 -16.15
CA LEU A 273 8.12 1.96 -15.25
C LEU A 273 8.26 0.44 -15.17
N PHE A 274 8.77 -0.07 -14.05
CA PHE A 274 8.72 -1.50 -13.72
C PHE A 274 7.48 -1.78 -12.86
N THR A 275 6.66 -2.71 -13.30
CA THR A 275 5.62 -3.29 -12.45
C THR A 275 6.23 -4.39 -11.57
N GLN A 276 5.54 -4.75 -10.49
CA GLN A 276 5.92 -5.95 -9.71
C GLN A 276 5.83 -7.24 -10.52
N ALA A 277 5.09 -7.28 -11.63
CA ALA A 277 5.09 -8.43 -12.53
C ALA A 277 6.40 -8.48 -13.31
N ASP A 278 6.83 -7.34 -13.85
CA ASP A 278 8.09 -7.22 -14.60
C ASP A 278 9.28 -7.61 -13.71
N LEU A 279 9.34 -7.08 -12.48
CA LEU A 279 10.41 -7.41 -11.52
C LEU A 279 10.38 -8.87 -11.02
N ARG A 280 9.25 -9.59 -11.15
CA ARG A 280 9.16 -11.02 -10.81
C ARG A 280 9.67 -11.92 -11.94
N GLU A 281 9.57 -11.46 -13.18
CA GLU A 281 9.97 -12.20 -14.37
C GLU A 281 11.42 -11.92 -14.77
N VAL A 282 11.98 -10.80 -14.32
CA VAL A 282 13.38 -10.44 -14.51
C VAL A 282 14.27 -11.21 -13.53
N THR A 283 15.23 -11.95 -14.08
CA THR A 283 16.17 -12.77 -13.33
C THR A 283 17.62 -12.31 -13.47
N THR A 284 17.94 -11.60 -14.55
CA THR A 284 19.29 -11.11 -14.84
C THR A 284 19.34 -9.61 -15.10
N LEU A 285 20.54 -9.01 -14.97
CA LEU A 285 20.78 -7.60 -15.27
C LEU A 285 20.45 -7.22 -16.72
N GLY A 286 20.73 -8.09 -17.68
CA GLY A 286 20.42 -7.85 -19.10
C GLY A 286 18.93 -7.77 -19.37
N GLN A 287 18.12 -8.58 -18.66
CA GLN A 287 16.65 -8.51 -18.75
C GLN A 287 16.11 -7.22 -18.11
N LEU A 288 16.73 -6.77 -17.02
CA LEU A 288 16.37 -5.51 -16.37
C LEU A 288 16.67 -4.32 -17.29
N ALA A 289 17.85 -4.28 -17.91
CA ALA A 289 18.21 -3.26 -18.89
C ALA A 289 17.30 -3.27 -20.13
N GLY A 290 16.88 -4.47 -20.58
CA GLY A 290 15.92 -4.62 -21.67
C GLY A 290 14.55 -4.00 -21.36
N LEU A 291 14.08 -4.05 -20.11
CA LEU A 291 12.84 -3.38 -19.70
C LEU A 291 12.96 -1.86 -19.71
N VAL A 292 14.14 -1.35 -19.34
CA VAL A 292 14.43 0.09 -19.33
C VAL A 292 14.45 0.65 -20.76
N GLY A 293 15.03 -0.08 -21.71
CA GLY A 293 15.17 0.36 -23.11
C GLY A 293 13.98 0.09 -24.04
N ALA A 294 12.98 -0.70 -23.63
CA ALA A 294 11.87 -1.14 -24.50
C ALA A 294 10.60 -0.27 -24.42
N GLN A 295 10.59 0.81 -23.63
CA GLN A 295 9.42 1.69 -23.49
C GLN A 295 9.55 2.88 -24.47
N PRO A 296 8.51 3.17 -25.28
CA PRO A 296 8.47 4.34 -26.16
C PRO A 296 8.29 5.66 -25.41
#